data_AF-A0A429ZSA4-F1
#
_entry.id   AF-A0A429ZSA4-F1
#
_cell.length_a   1.000
_cell.length_b   1.000
_cell.length_c   1.000
_cell.angle_alpha   90.00
_cell.angle_beta   90.00
_cell.angle_gamma   90.00
#
_symmetry.space_group_name_H-M   'P 1'
#
loop_
_entity.id
_entity.type
_entity.pdbx_description
1 polymer ?
#
loop_
_entity_poly.entity_id
_entity_poly.type
_entity_poly.pdbx_seq_one_letter_code
_entity_poly.pdbx_strand_id
1 'polypeptide(L)'
;MAIYIDNYLQSDDISGTINQFITEPTKKIIFTQTADGYSLAQGTRSSQEDFIIKNNSIICILHDGATDTIEKNYDINEINQKYQNYEAELTQLVESGEQAASTTPASINTKNLTNDQAITWIRNYLIQTGNSNEDLKKISYMPQMSTDGYLEIFLYTSNVTGEHKTIQALYRIDENGHLQLSSSSNTWETVSTSYIE
;
A
#
# COMPACT_ATOMS: atom_id res chain seq x y z
N MET A 1 0.75 -18.84 12.32
CA MET A 1 0.83 -17.55 11.59
C MET A 1 -0.09 -17.53 10.38
N ALA A 2 0.03 -18.49 9.45
CA ALA A 2 -0.84 -18.64 8.28
C ALA A 2 -2.35 -18.54 8.60
N ILE A 3 -2.86 -19.35 9.54
CA ILE A 3 -4.29 -19.32 9.88
C ILE A 3 -4.71 -17.99 10.51
N TYR A 4 -3.84 -17.38 11.33
CA TYR A 4 -4.09 -16.06 11.91
C TYR A 4 -4.27 -15.02 10.80
N ILE A 5 -3.34 -14.94 9.85
CA ILE A 5 -3.46 -14.02 8.70
C ILE A 5 -4.74 -14.30 7.90
N ASP A 6 -5.12 -15.57 7.70
CA ASP A 6 -6.33 -15.97 6.98
C ASP A 6 -7.62 -15.49 7.66
N ASN A 7 -7.62 -15.48 8.99
CA ASN A 7 -8.73 -14.98 9.79
C ASN A 7 -8.91 -13.46 9.72
N TYR A 8 -7.82 -12.70 9.58
CA TYR A 8 -7.84 -11.23 9.59
C TYR A 8 -7.66 -10.58 8.22
N LEU A 9 -7.49 -11.38 7.16
CA LEU A 9 -7.46 -10.96 5.74
C LEU A 9 -8.80 -10.35 5.26
N GLN A 10 -9.84 -10.27 6.09
CA GLN A 10 -11.12 -9.62 5.79
C GLN A 10 -11.23 -8.17 6.25
N SER A 11 -10.21 -7.59 6.88
CA SER A 11 -10.21 -6.15 7.17
C SER A 11 -9.38 -5.42 6.11
N ASP A 12 -9.91 -4.32 5.58
CA ASP A 12 -9.26 -3.43 4.61
C ASP A 12 -7.97 -2.76 5.11
N ASP A 13 -7.40 -3.24 6.23
CA ASP A 13 -6.25 -2.64 6.90
C ASP A 13 -5.23 -3.70 7.38
N ILE A 14 -4.80 -4.55 6.44
CA ILE A 14 -3.62 -5.43 6.61
C ILE A 14 -2.41 -4.60 7.03
N SER A 15 -2.24 -3.40 6.44
CA SER A 15 -1.16 -2.47 6.74
C SER A 15 -1.20 -1.97 8.18
N GLY A 16 -2.37 -1.63 8.71
CA GLY A 16 -2.56 -1.22 10.10
C GLY A 16 -2.35 -2.37 11.08
N THR A 17 -2.80 -3.58 10.72
CA THR A 17 -2.56 -4.79 11.52
C THR A 17 -1.04 -5.07 11.60
N ILE A 18 -0.35 -5.12 10.46
CA ILE A 18 1.11 -5.34 10.41
C ILE A 18 1.87 -4.19 11.10
N ASN A 19 1.49 -2.93 10.88
CA ASN A 19 2.10 -1.79 11.57
C ASN A 19 1.90 -1.86 13.07
N GLN A 20 0.75 -2.32 13.56
CA GLN A 20 0.53 -2.51 15.00
C GLN A 20 1.46 -3.58 15.58
N PHE A 21 1.71 -4.69 14.86
CA PHE A 21 2.71 -5.69 15.25
C PHE A 21 4.14 -5.12 15.35
N ILE A 22 4.50 -4.21 14.43
CA ILE A 22 5.84 -3.62 14.36
C ILE A 22 6.02 -2.49 15.39
N THR A 23 4.99 -1.65 15.57
CA THR A 23 5.07 -0.39 16.34
C THR A 23 4.65 -0.53 17.81
N GLU A 24 3.81 -1.52 18.15
CA GLU A 24 3.38 -1.79 19.52
C GLU A 24 3.82 -3.19 20.01
N PRO A 25 5.12 -3.48 20.13
CA PRO A 25 5.61 -4.78 20.62
C PRO A 25 5.16 -5.11 22.06
N THR A 26 4.57 -4.13 22.76
CA THR A 26 4.11 -4.23 24.16
C THR A 26 2.67 -4.69 24.33
N LYS A 27 1.84 -4.75 23.27
CA LYS A 27 0.63 -5.58 23.31
C LYS A 27 1.10 -7.02 23.20
N LYS A 28 1.51 -7.61 24.33
CA LYS A 28 2.06 -8.97 24.39
C LYS A 28 1.07 -9.95 23.80
N ILE A 29 1.29 -10.28 22.54
CA ILE A 29 0.71 -11.43 21.90
C ILE A 29 1.43 -12.63 22.49
N ILE A 30 0.74 -13.39 23.33
CA ILE A 30 1.32 -14.53 24.01
C ILE A 30 1.00 -15.76 23.18
N PHE A 31 2.05 -16.33 22.59
CA PHE A 31 1.99 -17.66 21.99
C PHE A 31 2.31 -18.70 23.05
N THR A 32 1.38 -19.60 23.30
CA THR A 32 1.56 -20.70 24.25
C THR A 32 1.36 -22.03 23.53
N GLN A 33 2.32 -22.94 23.66
CA GLN A 33 2.13 -24.32 23.20
C GLN A 33 1.19 -25.04 24.16
N THR A 34 0.20 -25.75 23.62
CA THR A 34 -0.74 -26.58 24.39
C THR A 34 -0.46 -28.06 24.09
N ALA A 35 -1.16 -28.97 24.79
CA ALA A 35 -1.01 -30.41 24.56
C ALA A 35 -1.36 -30.81 23.11
N ASP A 36 -2.37 -30.15 22.53
CA ASP A 36 -2.94 -30.51 21.23
C ASP A 36 -2.66 -29.46 20.15
N GLY A 37 -1.79 -28.48 20.40
CA GLY A 37 -1.43 -27.45 19.44
C GLY A 37 -0.93 -26.14 20.07
N TYR A 38 -1.60 -25.03 19.78
CA TYR A 38 -1.15 -23.70 20.18
C TYR A 38 -2.32 -22.81 20.60
N SER A 39 -2.03 -21.84 21.46
CA SER A 39 -2.94 -20.77 21.85
C SER A 39 -2.28 -19.42 21.64
N LEU A 40 -3.06 -18.48 21.11
CA LEU A 40 -2.68 -17.12 20.84
C LEU A 40 -3.58 -16.20 21.67
N ALA A 41 -3.02 -15.42 22.58
CA ALA A 41 -3.80 -14.49 23.40
C ALA A 41 -3.31 -13.04 23.22
N GLN A 42 -4.24 -12.11 23.09
CA GLN A 42 -3.99 -10.67 23.03
C GLN A 42 -4.72 -9.96 24.17
N GLY A 43 -4.04 -9.66 25.27
CA GLY A 43 -4.64 -8.95 26.39
C GLY A 43 -5.61 -9.82 27.21
N THR A 44 -6.93 -9.72 26.97
CA THR A 44 -7.99 -10.39 27.75
C THR A 44 -8.38 -11.76 27.18
N ARG A 45 -9.01 -12.64 27.98
CA ARG A 45 -9.45 -13.99 27.55
C ARG A 45 -10.41 -13.98 26.34
N SER A 46 -11.16 -12.90 26.14
CA SER A 46 -12.06 -12.69 25.00
C SER A 46 -11.35 -12.27 23.70
N SER A 47 -10.02 -12.33 23.69
CA SER A 47 -9.17 -12.03 22.54
C SER A 47 -8.10 -13.13 22.44
N GLN A 48 -8.60 -14.37 22.43
CA GLN A 48 -7.82 -15.59 22.35
C GLN A 48 -8.20 -16.37 21.10
N GLU A 49 -7.24 -17.08 20.54
CA GLU A 49 -7.45 -18.04 19.46
C GLU A 49 -6.72 -19.33 19.81
N ASP A 50 -7.41 -20.45 19.72
CA ASP A 50 -6.82 -21.76 19.94
C ASP A 50 -6.72 -22.52 18.62
N PHE A 51 -5.57 -23.14 18.39
CA PHE A 51 -5.28 -23.95 17.21
C PHE A 51 -5.03 -25.38 17.67
N ILE A 52 -5.97 -26.26 17.39
CA ILE A 52 -5.88 -27.68 17.71
C ILE A 52 -5.42 -28.41 16.44
N ILE A 53 -4.28 -29.08 16.50
CA ILE A 53 -3.67 -29.78 15.37
C ILE A 53 -4.05 -31.26 15.44
N LYS A 54 -4.70 -31.76 14.39
CA LYS A 54 -5.12 -33.16 14.26
C LYS A 54 -4.68 -33.70 12.90
N ASN A 55 -3.57 -34.43 12.87
CA ASN A 55 -3.01 -35.00 11.64
C ASN A 55 -2.84 -33.94 10.54
N ASN A 56 -3.67 -33.99 9.50
CA ASN A 56 -3.66 -33.07 8.36
C ASN A 56 -4.68 -31.92 8.49
N SER A 57 -5.30 -31.74 9.66
CA SER A 57 -6.28 -30.68 9.88
C SER A 57 -5.92 -29.83 11.08
N ILE A 58 -6.26 -28.54 11.02
CA ILE A 58 -6.17 -27.61 12.14
C ILE A 58 -7.56 -27.05 12.41
N ILE A 59 -7.99 -27.15 13.66
CA ILE A 59 -9.22 -26.53 14.15
C ILE A 59 -8.82 -25.23 14.84
N CYS A 60 -9.24 -24.11 14.28
CA CYS A 60 -9.08 -22.79 14.89
C CYS A 60 -10.36 -22.41 15.62
N ILE A 61 -10.23 -22.08 16.90
CA ILE A 61 -11.32 -21.60 17.75
C ILE A 61 -11.04 -20.14 18.05
N LEU A 62 -11.82 -19.25 17.41
CA LEU A 62 -11.78 -17.81 17.65
C LEU A 62 -12.71 -17.49 18.82
N HIS A 63 -12.23 -16.83 19.86
CA HIS A 63 -13.07 -16.38 20.97
C HIS A 63 -13.54 -14.95 20.70
N ASP A 64 -14.83 -14.76 20.38
CA ASP A 64 -15.46 -13.46 20.10
C ASP A 64 -16.31 -13.02 21.30
N GLY A 65 -15.65 -12.70 22.41
CA GLY A 65 -16.31 -12.38 23.68
C GLY A 65 -16.12 -13.44 24.76
N ALA A 66 -16.93 -13.37 25.83
CA ALA A 66 -16.72 -14.19 27.03
C ALA A 66 -17.19 -15.65 26.88
N THR A 67 -18.10 -15.93 25.93
CA THR A 67 -18.73 -17.24 25.73
C THR A 67 -18.85 -17.67 24.28
N ASP A 68 -18.68 -16.74 23.34
CA ASP A 68 -18.94 -17.02 21.93
C ASP A 68 -17.65 -17.45 21.25
N THR A 69 -17.70 -18.60 20.59
CA THR A 69 -16.57 -19.17 19.87
C THR A 69 -16.95 -19.50 18.45
N ILE A 70 -16.15 -19.07 17.49
CA ILE A 70 -16.27 -19.46 16.08
C ILE A 70 -15.22 -20.54 15.82
N GLU A 71 -15.67 -21.71 15.39
CA GLU A 71 -14.78 -22.79 14.95
C GLU A 71 -14.59 -22.74 13.44
N LYS A 72 -13.33 -22.77 12.99
CA LYS A 72 -12.95 -22.91 11.59
C LYS A 72 -12.01 -24.09 11.43
N ASN A 73 -12.25 -24.90 10.41
CA ASN A 73 -11.45 -26.06 10.10
C ASN A 73 -10.58 -25.77 8.87
N TYR A 74 -9.30 -26.12 8.97
CA TYR A 74 -8.31 -25.92 7.92
C TYR A 74 -7.67 -27.25 7.56
N ASP A 75 -7.40 -27.46 6.28
CA ASP A 75 -6.49 -28.50 5.81
C ASP A 75 -5.05 -27.97 5.81
N ILE A 76 -4.12 -28.75 6.37
CA ILE A 76 -2.71 -28.34 6.52
C ILE A 76 -2.03 -28.19 5.16
N ASN A 77 -2.37 -29.02 4.17
CA ASN A 77 -1.75 -28.92 2.85
C ASN A 77 -2.29 -27.70 2.11
N GLU A 78 -3.59 -27.44 2.17
CA GLU A 78 -4.19 -26.26 1.54
C GLU A 78 -3.67 -24.96 2.16
N ILE A 79 -3.60 -24.86 3.50
CA ILE A 79 -3.07 -23.66 4.16
C ILE A 79 -1.58 -23.47 3.87
N ASN A 80 -0.78 -24.55 3.88
CA ASN A 80 0.64 -24.45 3.58
C ASN A 80 0.87 -24.06 2.13
N GLN A 81 0.14 -24.63 1.18
CA GLN A 81 0.25 -24.28 -0.24
C GLN A 81 -0.17 -22.83 -0.48
N LYS A 82 -1.28 -22.38 0.12
CA LYS A 82 -1.73 -20.99 0.02
C LYS A 82 -0.66 -20.03 0.55
N TYR A 83 -0.07 -20.31 1.71
CA TYR A 83 0.94 -19.42 2.30
C TYR A 83 2.33 -19.55 1.67
N GLN A 84 2.69 -20.71 1.09
CA GLN A 84 3.88 -20.83 0.24
C GLN A 84 3.74 -19.97 -1.02
N ASN A 85 2.56 -19.94 -1.63
CA ASN A 85 2.29 -19.03 -2.75
C ASN A 85 2.35 -17.57 -2.29
N TYR A 86 1.76 -17.21 -1.15
CA TYR A 86 1.89 -15.85 -0.60
C TYR A 86 3.33 -15.47 -0.27
N GLU A 87 4.14 -16.38 0.29
CA GLU A 87 5.55 -16.14 0.57
C GLU A 87 6.33 -15.97 -0.74
N ALA A 88 6.04 -16.78 -1.77
CA ALA A 88 6.64 -16.63 -3.09
C ALA A 88 6.20 -15.33 -3.80
N GLU A 89 4.94 -14.93 -3.67
CA GLU A 89 4.40 -13.67 -4.19
C GLU A 89 4.99 -12.46 -3.44
N LEU A 90 5.10 -12.53 -2.11
CA LEU A 90 5.77 -11.50 -1.30
C LEU A 90 7.26 -11.45 -1.61
N THR A 91 7.92 -12.60 -1.79
CA THR A 91 9.31 -12.66 -2.20
C THR A 91 9.47 -12.10 -3.60
N GLN A 92 8.59 -12.39 -4.55
CA GLN A 92 8.61 -11.75 -5.86
C GLN A 92 8.31 -10.25 -5.80
N LEU A 93 7.41 -9.80 -4.93
CA LEU A 93 7.12 -8.37 -4.75
C LEU A 93 8.30 -7.64 -4.10
N VAL A 94 8.95 -8.27 -3.12
CA VAL A 94 10.16 -7.77 -2.48
C VAL A 94 11.32 -7.82 -3.46
N GLU A 95 11.53 -8.90 -4.19
CA GLU A 95 12.56 -9.03 -5.23
C GLU A 95 12.28 -8.10 -6.43
N SER A 96 11.02 -7.82 -6.76
CA SER A 96 10.65 -6.83 -7.78
C SER A 96 10.85 -5.41 -7.26
N GLY A 97 10.58 -5.17 -5.97
CA GLY A 97 10.90 -3.92 -5.28
C GLY A 97 12.41 -3.74 -5.06
N GLU A 98 13.15 -4.83 -4.87
CA GLU A 98 14.60 -4.88 -4.74
C GLU A 98 15.28 -4.89 -6.10
N GLN A 99 14.65 -5.36 -7.18
CA GLN A 99 15.11 -5.15 -8.56
C GLN A 99 14.80 -3.72 -9.00
N ALA A 100 13.70 -3.12 -8.54
CA ALA A 100 13.49 -1.68 -8.65
C ALA A 100 14.53 -0.89 -7.83
N ALA A 101 14.98 -1.40 -6.67
CA ALA A 101 15.99 -0.76 -5.81
C ALA A 101 17.45 -1.17 -6.08
N SER A 102 17.71 -2.23 -6.85
CA SER A 102 19.04 -2.78 -7.21
C SER A 102 19.36 -2.70 -8.70
N THR A 103 18.46 -2.17 -9.53
CA THR A 103 18.95 -1.05 -10.32
C THR A 103 19.43 -0.01 -9.31
N THR A 104 20.75 0.13 -9.17
CA THR A 104 21.32 1.48 -8.98
C THR A 104 20.39 2.40 -9.76
N PRO A 105 19.67 3.38 -9.16
CA PRO A 105 18.79 4.20 -9.95
C PRO A 105 19.70 4.72 -11.04
N ALA A 106 19.40 4.39 -12.30
CA ALA A 106 19.99 5.11 -13.39
C ALA A 106 19.51 6.52 -13.09
N SER A 107 20.37 7.31 -12.42
CA SER A 107 20.06 8.56 -11.73
C SER A 107 18.89 9.17 -12.46
N ILE A 108 17.66 9.06 -11.92
CA ILE A 108 16.46 9.38 -12.70
C ILE A 108 16.73 10.75 -13.27
N ASN A 109 16.86 10.82 -14.59
CA ASN A 109 17.29 12.05 -15.22
C ASN A 109 16.07 12.95 -15.21
N THR A 110 15.91 13.72 -14.13
CA THR A 110 14.75 14.56 -13.91
C THR A 110 14.56 15.61 -14.99
N LYS A 111 15.57 15.86 -15.84
CA LYS A 111 15.48 16.73 -17.02
C LYS A 111 14.85 16.04 -18.23
N ASN A 112 14.75 14.71 -18.23
CA ASN A 112 14.24 13.92 -19.33
C ASN A 112 13.38 12.76 -18.81
N LEU A 113 12.29 13.12 -18.14
CA LEU A 113 11.32 12.16 -17.63
C LEU A 113 10.41 11.66 -18.75
N THR A 114 10.03 10.38 -18.68
CA THR A 114 8.86 9.90 -19.41
C THR A 114 7.58 10.49 -18.81
N ASN A 115 6.49 10.46 -19.57
CA ASN A 115 5.18 10.88 -19.08
C ASN A 115 4.80 10.16 -17.78
N ASP A 116 5.03 8.84 -17.71
CA ASP A 116 4.70 8.02 -16.55
C ASP A 116 5.54 8.43 -15.33
N GLN A 117 6.83 8.71 -15.52
CA GLN A 117 7.70 9.18 -14.42
C GLN A 117 7.27 10.55 -13.90
N ALA A 118 6.93 11.49 -14.80
CA ALA A 118 6.44 12.81 -14.39
C ALA A 118 5.09 12.71 -13.64
N ILE A 119 4.19 11.85 -14.10
CA ILE A 119 2.90 11.59 -13.44
C ILE A 119 3.12 10.95 -12.06
N THR A 120 4.00 9.95 -11.95
CA THR A 120 4.37 9.34 -10.67
C THR A 120 4.90 10.37 -9.68
N TRP A 121 5.84 11.23 -10.11
CA TRP A 121 6.38 12.28 -9.26
C TRP A 121 5.27 13.22 -8.74
N ILE A 122 4.37 13.67 -9.62
CA ILE A 122 3.25 14.54 -9.22
C ILE A 122 2.31 13.83 -8.24
N ARG A 123 1.97 12.55 -8.49
CA ARG A 123 1.10 11.76 -7.60
C ARG A 123 1.71 11.66 -6.22
N ASN A 124 3.00 11.33 -6.11
CA ASN A 124 3.67 11.15 -4.84
C ASN A 124 3.85 12.48 -4.10
N TYR A 125 4.14 13.56 -4.82
CA TYR A 125 4.12 14.92 -4.26
C TYR A 125 2.73 15.26 -3.67
N LEU A 126 1.65 14.98 -4.39
CA LEU A 126 0.29 15.23 -3.91
C LEU A 126 -0.07 14.41 -2.67
N ILE A 127 0.39 13.15 -2.59
CA ILE A 127 0.22 12.31 -1.40
C ILE A 127 0.99 12.91 -0.21
N GLN A 128 2.25 13.28 -0.41
CA GLN A 128 3.07 13.89 0.65
C GLN A 128 2.47 15.22 1.16
N THR A 129 1.81 15.98 0.29
CA THR A 129 1.13 17.24 0.65
C THR A 129 -0.28 17.04 1.22
N GLY A 130 -0.75 15.80 1.37
CA GLY A 130 -1.96 15.45 2.13
C GLY A 130 -3.16 14.97 1.30
N ASN A 131 -3.00 14.69 0.00
CA ASN A 131 -4.07 14.09 -0.81
C ASN A 131 -4.17 12.59 -0.52
N SER A 132 -5.40 12.07 -0.44
CA SER A 132 -5.63 10.63 -0.34
C SER A 132 -5.52 9.94 -1.71
N ASN A 133 -5.16 8.66 -1.74
CA ASN A 133 -5.16 7.87 -2.98
C ASN A 133 -6.53 7.84 -3.66
N GLU A 134 -7.63 7.85 -2.88
CA GLU A 134 -8.99 7.88 -3.42
C GLU A 134 -9.33 9.19 -4.12
N ASP A 135 -8.79 10.32 -3.65
CA ASP A 135 -8.98 11.60 -4.32
C ASP A 135 -8.19 11.66 -5.63
N LEU A 136 -6.98 11.09 -5.65
CA LEU A 136 -6.15 11.05 -6.85
C LEU A 136 -6.70 10.12 -7.94
N LYS A 137 -7.59 9.16 -7.62
CA LYS A 137 -8.31 8.33 -8.62
C LYS A 137 -9.32 9.14 -9.43
N LYS A 138 -9.80 10.27 -8.91
CA LYS A 138 -10.75 11.18 -9.59
C LYS A 138 -10.04 12.14 -10.56
N ILE A 139 -8.71 12.14 -10.55
CA ILE A 139 -7.88 13.03 -11.36
C ILE A 139 -7.44 12.31 -12.63
N SER A 140 -7.67 12.94 -13.78
CA SER A 140 -7.07 12.56 -15.06
C SER A 140 -5.80 13.36 -15.28
N TYR A 141 -4.72 12.68 -15.65
CA TYR A 141 -3.42 13.29 -15.98
C TYR A 141 -3.27 13.33 -17.49
N MET A 142 -3.03 14.52 -18.05
CA MET A 142 -2.87 14.71 -19.49
C MET A 142 -1.50 15.33 -19.77
N PRO A 143 -0.49 14.53 -20.18
CA PRO A 143 0.81 15.04 -20.57
C PRO A 143 0.73 15.76 -21.91
N GLN A 144 1.45 16.88 -22.04
CA GLN A 144 1.68 17.58 -23.29
C GLN A 144 3.07 18.22 -23.31
N MET A 145 3.57 18.52 -24.51
CA MET A 145 4.76 19.35 -24.65
C MET A 145 4.33 20.79 -24.84
N SER A 146 4.89 21.69 -24.04
CA SER A 146 4.66 23.12 -24.16
C SER A 146 5.37 23.70 -25.40
N THR A 147 5.01 24.93 -25.77
CA THR A 147 5.65 25.63 -26.90
C THR A 147 7.11 26.01 -26.61
N ASP A 148 7.48 26.15 -25.35
CA ASP A 148 8.85 26.37 -24.87
C ASP A 148 9.61 25.05 -24.59
N GLY A 149 9.03 23.90 -24.92
CA GLY A 149 9.71 22.61 -24.95
C GLY A 149 9.79 21.86 -23.62
N TYR A 150 9.01 22.28 -22.62
CA TYR A 150 8.88 21.57 -21.35
C TYR A 150 7.77 20.53 -21.39
N LEU A 151 7.96 19.43 -20.65
CA LEU A 151 6.89 18.48 -20.38
C LEU A 151 5.93 19.08 -19.34
N GLU A 152 4.68 19.27 -19.74
CA GLU A 152 3.59 19.77 -18.93
C GLU A 152 2.56 18.68 -18.65
N ILE A 153 2.06 18.61 -17.41
CA ILE A 153 1.03 17.66 -16.99
C ILE A 153 -0.18 18.43 -16.47
N PHE A 154 -1.30 18.34 -17.20
CA PHE A 154 -2.58 18.89 -16.78
C PHE A 154 -3.32 17.89 -15.90
N LEU A 155 -3.80 18.36 -14.76
CA LEU A 155 -4.66 17.60 -13.87
C LEU A 155 -6.09 18.08 -14.07
N TYR A 156 -6.96 17.16 -14.45
CA TYR A 156 -8.39 17.41 -14.61
C TYR A 156 -9.20 16.63 -13.61
N THR A 157 -10.21 17.26 -13.03
CA THR A 157 -11.29 16.57 -12.32
C THR A 157 -12.53 16.54 -13.20
N SER A 158 -13.17 15.37 -13.26
CA SER A 158 -14.48 15.23 -13.89
C SER A 158 -15.55 15.75 -12.94
N ASN A 159 -16.48 16.55 -13.46
CA ASN A 159 -17.70 16.87 -12.70
C ASN A 159 -18.60 15.62 -12.59
N VAL A 160 -19.55 15.66 -11.64
CA VAL A 160 -20.43 14.52 -11.27
C VAL A 160 -21.24 13.96 -12.45
N THR A 161 -21.42 14.74 -13.52
CA THR A 161 -22.12 14.33 -14.75
C THR A 161 -21.20 13.82 -15.87
N GLY A 162 -19.87 13.91 -15.72
CA GLY A 162 -18.87 13.43 -16.69
C GLY A 162 -18.72 14.27 -17.96
N GLU A 163 -19.55 15.30 -18.17
CA GLU A 163 -19.60 16.09 -19.40
C GLU A 163 -18.55 17.23 -19.45
N HIS A 164 -18.06 17.69 -18.30
CA HIS A 164 -17.07 18.78 -18.25
C HIS A 164 -15.87 18.43 -17.37
N LYS A 165 -14.67 18.60 -17.93
CA LYS A 165 -13.40 18.48 -17.21
C LYS A 165 -12.94 19.86 -16.76
N THR A 166 -12.68 20.02 -15.47
CA THR A 166 -12.13 21.27 -14.92
C THR A 166 -10.64 21.11 -14.69
N ILE A 167 -9.83 22.07 -15.15
CA ILE A 167 -8.39 22.09 -14.85
C ILE A 167 -8.25 22.40 -13.35
N GLN A 168 -7.63 21.48 -12.63
CA GLN A 168 -7.31 21.63 -11.21
C GLN A 168 -5.93 22.25 -11.01
N ALA A 169 -4.95 21.74 -11.76
CA ALA A 169 -3.56 22.17 -11.65
C ALA A 169 -2.81 21.87 -12.94
N LEU A 170 -1.71 22.58 -13.14
CA LEU A 170 -0.77 22.37 -14.22
C LEU A 170 0.63 22.29 -13.62
N TYR A 171 1.30 21.17 -13.87
CA TYR A 171 2.68 20.95 -13.45
C TYR A 171 3.60 20.93 -14.66
N ARG A 172 4.88 21.25 -14.45
CA ARG A 172 5.93 21.01 -15.44
C ARG A 172 7.25 20.65 -14.77
N ILE A 173 8.19 20.19 -15.59
CA ILE A 173 9.59 20.00 -15.20
C ILE A 173 10.42 21.17 -15.75
N ASP A 174 11.20 21.84 -14.90
CA ASP A 174 12.07 22.94 -15.34
C ASP A 174 13.41 22.46 -15.93
N GLU A 175 14.22 23.39 -16.43
CA GLU A 175 15.54 23.11 -17.02
C GLU A 175 16.55 22.48 -16.03
N ASN A 176 16.30 22.63 -14.73
CA ASN A 176 17.11 22.04 -13.67
C ASN A 176 16.60 20.66 -13.26
N GLY A 177 15.47 20.23 -13.82
CA GLY A 177 14.83 18.97 -13.47
C GLY A 177 14.11 19.05 -12.12
N HIS A 178 13.53 20.20 -11.78
CA HIS A 178 12.65 20.37 -10.63
C HIS A 178 11.18 20.38 -11.06
N LEU A 179 10.31 19.89 -10.19
CA LEU A 179 8.87 19.95 -10.38
C LEU A 179 8.37 21.36 -10.05
N GLN A 180 7.66 21.97 -10.99
CA GLN A 180 7.03 23.27 -10.84
C GLN A 180 5.50 23.15 -10.94
N LEU A 181 4.81 23.98 -10.16
CA LEU A 181 3.36 24.18 -10.22
C LEU A 181 3.06 25.55 -10.83
N SER A 182 2.13 25.58 -11.79
CA SER A 182 1.61 26.83 -12.34
C SER A 182 0.63 27.46 -11.35
N SER A 183 0.83 28.75 -11.10
CA SER A 183 -0.11 29.59 -10.37
C SER A 183 -1.13 30.25 -11.30
N SER A 184 -2.21 30.78 -10.73
CA SER A 184 -3.26 31.48 -11.47
C SER A 184 -2.79 32.73 -12.25
N SER A 185 -1.61 33.26 -11.93
CA SER A 185 -0.95 34.36 -12.64
C SER A 185 0.02 33.91 -13.75
N ASN A 186 0.00 32.64 -14.15
CA ASN A 186 0.96 32.03 -15.08
C ASN A 186 2.43 32.12 -14.62
N THR A 187 2.65 32.33 -13.32
CA THR A 187 3.97 32.21 -12.70
C THR A 187 4.20 30.78 -12.22
N TRP A 188 5.43 30.31 -12.32
CA TRP A 188 5.81 28.94 -11.96
C TRP A 188 6.55 28.94 -10.63
N GLU A 189 6.13 28.07 -9.72
CA GLU A 189 6.75 27.88 -8.41
C GLU A 189 7.35 26.48 -8.32
N THR A 190 8.61 26.37 -7.88
CA THR A 190 9.24 25.08 -7.62
C THR A 190 8.66 24.46 -6.35
N VAL A 191 8.00 23.32 -6.52
CA VAL A 191 7.33 22.60 -5.43
C VAL A 191 8.07 21.35 -4.99
N SER A 192 8.96 20.82 -5.83
CA SER A 192 9.87 19.74 -5.45
C SER A 192 11.16 19.78 -6.24
N THR A 193 12.29 19.69 -5.53
CA THR A 193 13.64 19.71 -6.11
C THR A 193 14.26 18.33 -6.26
N SER A 194 13.54 17.27 -5.85
CA SER A 194 14.03 15.89 -5.89
C SER A 194 12.90 14.95 -6.29
N TYR A 195 13.23 14.00 -7.16
CA TYR A 195 12.26 13.00 -7.63
C TYR A 195 11.72 12.18 -6.45
N ILE A 196 10.41 12.03 -6.39
CA ILE A 196 9.72 11.26 -5.35
C ILE A 196 9.15 10.01 -6.03
N GLU A 197 9.75 8.86 -5.72
CA GLU A 197 9.32 7.52 -6.16
C GLU A 197 8.05 7.02 -5.47
#